data_AF-A0A354WDQ2-F1
#
_entry.id   AF-A0A354WDQ2-F1
#
_cell.length_a   1.000
_cell.length_b   1.000
_cell.length_c   1.000
_cell.angle_alpha   90.00
_cell.angle_beta   90.00
_cell.angle_gamma   90.00
#
_symmetry.space_group_name_H-M   'P 1'
#
loop_
_entity.id
_entity.type
_entity.pdbx_description
1 polymer ?
#
loop_
_entity_poly.entity_id
_entity_poly.type
_entity_poly.pdbx_seq_one_letter_code
_entity_poly.pdbx_strand_id
1 'polypeptide(L)'
;MVAQIVNKNQPNFTSIFDKFPPQSMAAEEAILGGIMLDPEAMGRVTFLSPEHFSLKPHQIIFDACKQLHEKNLPTDLMHVAVWLSDRIDYTTQNKITLLESIGGQLMLAQLAEVTDAINIDQYGYLILKKYALRCGISVGYEIIRLAQEFNP
;
A
#
# COMPACT_ATOMS: atom_id res chain seq x y z
N MET A 1 -22.12 -43.75 15.75
CA MET A 1 -20.74 -43.51 15.29
C MET A 1 -20.79 -43.31 13.78
N VAL A 2 -20.98 -42.07 13.32
CA VAL A 2 -20.90 -41.73 11.88
C VAL A 2 -19.76 -40.74 11.77
N ALA A 3 -18.66 -41.20 11.20
CA ALA A 3 -17.43 -40.43 11.07
C ALA A 3 -17.68 -39.21 10.17
N GLN A 4 -17.20 -38.06 10.63
CA GLN A 4 -17.07 -36.86 9.82
C GLN A 4 -16.15 -37.16 8.63
N ILE A 5 -16.72 -37.28 7.43
CA ILE A 5 -15.96 -37.23 6.20
C ILE A 5 -15.65 -35.76 5.95
N VAL A 6 -14.61 -35.25 6.61
CA VAL A 6 -13.96 -34.00 6.21
C VAL A 6 -13.32 -34.27 4.85
N ASN A 7 -13.94 -33.77 3.80
CA ASN A 7 -13.50 -33.93 2.43
C ASN A 7 -12.16 -33.19 2.23
N LYS A 8 -11.05 -33.94 2.16
CA LYS A 8 -9.65 -33.45 2.02
C LYS A 8 -9.33 -32.72 0.71
N ASN A 9 -10.32 -32.49 -0.16
CA ASN A 9 -10.16 -31.86 -1.47
C ASN A 9 -10.70 -30.44 -1.56
N GLN A 10 -11.02 -29.77 -0.43
CA GLN A 10 -11.27 -28.33 -0.50
C GLN A 10 -9.93 -27.60 -0.68
N PRO A 11 -9.74 -26.85 -1.77
CA PRO A 11 -8.54 -26.05 -1.92
C PRO A 11 -8.51 -25.02 -0.78
N ASN A 12 -7.53 -25.17 0.12
CA ASN A 12 -7.28 -24.25 1.21
C ASN A 12 -6.59 -22.99 0.65
N PHE A 13 -7.37 -22.15 -0.04
CA PHE A 13 -6.91 -20.88 -0.59
C PHE A 13 -6.63 -19.84 0.50
N THR A 14 -7.20 -20.03 1.69
CA THR A 14 -7.25 -19.02 2.75
C THR A 14 -5.89 -18.79 3.42
N SER A 15 -5.07 -19.84 3.58
CA SER A 15 -3.91 -19.77 4.49
C SER A 15 -2.70 -18.97 3.98
N ILE A 16 -2.40 -18.95 2.68
CA ILE A 16 -1.13 -18.42 2.17
C ILE A 16 -1.26 -16.95 1.78
N PHE A 17 -2.38 -16.57 1.16
CA PHE A 17 -2.62 -15.20 0.72
C PHE A 17 -2.97 -14.25 1.87
N ASP A 18 -3.57 -14.76 2.95
CA ASP A 18 -3.86 -13.95 4.15
C ASP A 18 -2.57 -13.58 4.89
N LYS A 19 -1.56 -14.45 4.85
CA LYS A 19 -0.27 -14.22 5.53
C LYS A 19 0.67 -13.35 4.70
N PHE A 20 0.61 -13.47 3.38
CA PHE A 20 1.45 -12.72 2.44
C PHE A 20 0.62 -12.30 1.23
N PRO A 21 -0.13 -11.19 1.32
CA PRO A 21 -0.89 -10.69 0.18
C PRO A 21 0.08 -10.36 -0.96
N PRO A 22 -0.32 -10.53 -2.23
CA PRO A 22 0.49 -10.13 -3.37
C PRO A 22 0.97 -8.67 -3.24
N GLN A 23 2.27 -8.51 -3.06
CA GLN A 23 2.92 -7.21 -2.86
C GLN A 23 4.32 -7.19 -3.48
N SER A 24 4.89 -6.00 -3.59
CA SER A 24 6.29 -5.79 -3.99
C SER A 24 6.87 -4.66 -3.14
N MET A 25 7.24 -4.98 -1.90
CA MET A 25 7.76 -4.02 -0.92
C MET A 25 8.90 -3.17 -1.49
N ALA A 26 9.91 -3.80 -2.08
CA ALA A 26 11.03 -3.09 -2.68
C ALA A 26 10.62 -2.11 -3.80
N ALA A 27 9.54 -2.40 -4.53
CA ALA A 27 9.04 -1.49 -5.56
C ALA A 27 8.30 -0.30 -4.95
N GLU A 28 7.52 -0.53 -3.89
CA GLU A 28 6.86 0.55 -3.14
C GLU A 28 7.89 1.47 -2.49
N GLU A 29 8.90 0.89 -1.83
CA GLU A 29 10.00 1.63 -1.18
C GLU A 29 10.79 2.45 -2.21
N ALA A 30 11.16 1.84 -3.35
CA ALA A 30 11.87 2.53 -4.42
C ALA A 30 11.09 3.70 -5.03
N ILE A 31 9.75 3.58 -5.19
CA ILE A 31 8.93 4.69 -5.68
C ILE A 31 8.88 5.82 -4.65
N LEU A 32 8.58 5.51 -3.40
CA LEU A 32 8.45 6.53 -2.36
C LEU A 32 9.78 7.25 -2.12
N GLY A 33 10.87 6.49 -1.99
CA GLY A 33 12.23 7.03 -1.89
C GLY A 33 12.62 7.85 -3.11
N GLY A 34 12.33 7.34 -4.31
CA GLY A 34 12.58 8.02 -5.58
C GLY A 34 11.87 9.36 -5.70
N ILE A 35 10.58 9.44 -5.32
CA ILE A 35 9.81 10.70 -5.31
C ILE A 35 10.37 11.70 -4.29
N MET A 36 10.77 11.23 -3.10
CA MET A 36 11.30 12.09 -2.04
C MET A 36 12.70 12.61 -2.36
N LEU A 37 13.46 11.92 -3.22
CA LEU A 37 14.76 12.36 -3.70
C LEU A 37 14.66 13.26 -4.95
N ASP A 38 13.80 12.88 -5.90
CA ASP A 38 13.55 13.59 -7.14
C ASP A 38 12.06 13.89 -7.30
N PRO A 39 11.60 15.11 -6.92
CA PRO A 39 10.19 15.48 -7.01
C PRO A 39 9.57 15.37 -8.41
N GLU A 40 10.38 15.47 -9.47
CA GLU A 40 9.92 15.29 -10.85
C GLU A 40 9.48 13.84 -11.13
N ALA A 41 10.00 12.87 -10.37
CA ALA A 41 9.64 11.47 -10.51
C ALA A 41 8.16 11.21 -10.19
N MET A 42 7.52 12.04 -9.35
CA MET A 42 6.09 11.95 -9.06
C MET A 42 5.25 12.08 -10.35
N GLY A 43 5.66 12.96 -11.27
CA GLY A 43 4.98 13.19 -12.54
C GLY A 43 4.86 11.92 -13.41
N ARG A 44 5.80 10.99 -13.28
CA ARG A 44 5.82 9.74 -14.05
C ARG A 44 4.93 8.64 -13.49
N VAL A 45 4.58 8.72 -12.20
CA VAL A 45 3.76 7.70 -11.50
C VAL A 45 2.38 8.23 -11.08
N THR A 46 1.91 9.29 -11.71
CA THR A 46 0.58 9.90 -11.46
C THR A 46 -0.60 8.97 -11.71
N PHE A 47 -0.40 7.90 -12.50
CA PHE A 47 -1.39 6.85 -12.73
C PHE A 47 -1.62 5.94 -11.52
N LEU A 48 -0.76 6.00 -10.50
CA LEU A 48 -0.96 5.27 -9.26
C LEU A 48 -1.94 6.00 -8.33
N SER A 49 -2.67 5.20 -7.56
CA SER A 49 -3.54 5.63 -6.46
C SER A 49 -2.99 5.07 -5.15
N PRO A 50 -3.24 5.73 -4.00
CA PRO A 50 -2.80 5.24 -2.70
C PRO A 50 -3.19 3.78 -2.44
N GLU A 51 -4.41 3.35 -2.81
CA GLU A 51 -4.87 1.96 -2.64
C GLU A 51 -4.03 0.89 -3.37
N HIS A 52 -3.23 1.29 -4.36
CA HIS A 52 -2.36 0.36 -5.08
C HIS A 52 -1.18 -0.14 -4.22
N PHE A 53 -0.82 0.58 -3.16
CA PHE A 53 0.22 0.17 -2.22
C PHE A 53 -0.34 -0.83 -1.20
N SER A 54 0.44 -1.85 -0.83
CA SER A 54 -0.01 -2.91 0.09
C SER A 54 -0.03 -2.45 1.54
N LEU A 55 0.96 -1.65 1.95
CA LEU A 55 1.09 -1.20 3.33
C LEU A 55 0.40 0.14 3.54
N LYS A 56 -0.41 0.22 4.62
CA LYS A 56 -1.11 1.46 4.96
C LYS A 56 -0.17 2.67 5.11
N PRO A 57 1.00 2.58 5.77
CA PRO A 57 1.98 3.67 5.78
C PRO A 57 2.37 4.15 4.38
N HIS A 58 2.63 3.24 3.44
CA HIS A 58 2.98 3.60 2.07
C HIS A 58 1.84 4.30 1.33
N GLN A 59 0.59 3.88 1.56
CA GLN A 59 -0.58 4.57 1.01
C GLN A 59 -0.63 6.02 1.49
N ILE A 60 -0.43 6.25 2.80
CA ILE A 60 -0.47 7.58 3.41
C ILE A 60 0.66 8.47 2.85
N ILE A 61 1.87 7.93 2.73
CA ILE A 61 3.01 8.67 2.21
C ILE A 61 2.80 9.02 0.73
N PHE A 62 2.34 8.07 -0.09
CA PHE A 62 2.06 8.33 -1.50
C PHE A 62 0.95 9.37 -1.69
N ASP A 63 -0.10 9.31 -0.87
CA ASP A 63 -1.17 10.30 -0.87
C ASP A 63 -0.64 11.71 -0.52
N ALA A 64 0.26 11.82 0.46
CA ALA A 64 0.93 13.08 0.77
C ALA A 64 1.72 13.63 -0.43
N CYS A 65 2.53 12.79 -1.08
CA CYS A 65 3.27 13.16 -2.29
C CYS A 65 2.31 13.64 -3.39
N LYS A 66 1.23 12.91 -3.63
CA LYS A 66 0.23 13.24 -4.65
C LYS A 66 -0.45 14.58 -4.36
N GLN A 67 -0.89 14.81 -3.11
CA GLN A 67 -1.53 16.06 -2.73
C GLN A 67 -0.57 17.27 -2.82
N LEU A 68 0.70 17.09 -2.48
CA LEU A 68 1.72 18.13 -2.66
C LEU A 68 1.93 18.44 -4.14
N HIS A 69 2.06 17.40 -4.97
CA HIS A 69 2.22 17.54 -6.42
C HIS A 69 1.03 18.24 -7.09
N GLU A 70 -0.20 17.87 -6.73
CA GLU A 70 -1.43 18.54 -7.20
C GLU A 70 -1.48 20.03 -6.84
N LYS A 71 -0.82 20.42 -5.74
CA LYS A 71 -0.68 21.81 -5.29
C LYS A 71 0.54 22.52 -5.90
N ASN A 72 1.27 21.87 -6.80
CA ASN A 72 2.55 22.34 -7.33
C ASN A 72 3.57 22.66 -6.23
N LEU A 73 3.53 21.90 -5.13
CA LEU A 73 4.51 21.97 -4.05
C LEU A 73 5.55 20.84 -4.22
N PRO A 74 6.80 21.05 -3.78
CA PRO A 74 7.82 20.02 -3.81
C PRO A 74 7.37 18.77 -3.03
N THR A 75 7.68 17.59 -3.56
CA THR A 75 7.39 16.29 -2.91
C THR A 75 8.63 15.68 -2.26
N ASP A 76 9.64 16.49 -1.96
CA ASP A 76 10.84 16.03 -1.28
C ASP A 76 10.56 15.60 0.16
N LEU A 77 11.52 14.88 0.75
CA LEU A 77 11.44 14.35 2.11
C LEU A 77 10.98 15.37 3.15
N MET A 78 11.49 16.61 3.09
CA MET A 78 11.17 17.63 4.08
C MET A 78 9.73 18.10 3.94
N HIS A 79 9.28 18.38 2.71
CA HIS A 79 7.91 18.82 2.46
C HIS A 79 6.89 17.73 2.78
N VAL A 80 7.19 16.47 2.45
CA VAL A 80 6.35 15.32 2.82
C VAL A 80 6.26 15.17 4.33
N ALA A 81 7.38 15.29 5.06
CA ALA A 81 7.38 15.19 6.52
C ALA A 81 6.53 16.28 7.18
N VAL A 82 6.67 17.55 6.74
CA VAL A 82 5.87 18.67 7.24
C VAL A 82 4.38 18.47 6.92
N TRP A 83 4.08 18.03 5.70
CA TRP A 83 2.70 17.76 5.28
C TRP A 83 2.01 16.72 6.18
N LEU A 84 2.75 15.70 6.59
CA LEU A 84 2.27 14.62 7.46
C LEU A 84 2.22 15.04 8.94
N SER A 85 3.11 15.91 9.41
CA SER A 85 3.09 16.41 10.79
C SER A 85 1.91 17.35 11.04
N ASP A 86 1.50 18.10 10.02
CA ASP A 86 0.41 19.09 10.14
C ASP A 86 -0.99 18.46 10.11
N ARG A 87 -1.08 17.15 9.88
CA ARG A 87 -2.35 16.42 9.73
C ARG A 87 -2.54 15.41 10.83
N ILE A 88 -3.79 15.25 11.24
CA ILE A 88 -4.19 14.28 12.26
C ILE A 88 -4.67 13.00 11.60
N ASP A 89 -4.20 11.87 12.11
CA ASP A 89 -4.78 10.57 11.82
C ASP A 89 -6.08 10.40 12.62
N TYR A 90 -7.21 10.41 11.91
CA TYR A 90 -8.53 10.18 12.50
C TYR A 90 -8.90 8.70 12.61
N THR A 91 -8.07 7.79 12.10
CA THR A 91 -8.32 6.34 12.17
C THR A 91 -7.91 5.77 13.53
N THR A 92 -6.99 6.43 14.23
CA THR A 92 -6.49 6.02 15.54
C THR A 92 -7.31 6.67 16.67
N GLN A 93 -7.63 5.91 17.73
CA GLN A 93 -8.38 6.43 18.90
C GLN A 93 -7.61 7.54 19.65
N ASN A 94 -6.29 7.43 19.63
CA ASN A 94 -5.37 8.47 20.08
C ASN A 94 -5.17 9.44 18.92
N LYS A 95 -5.57 10.70 19.07
CA LYS A 95 -5.38 11.76 18.07
C LYS A 95 -3.88 12.03 17.89
N ILE A 96 -3.26 11.29 16.98
CA ILE A 96 -1.85 11.41 16.63
C ILE A 96 -1.72 12.06 15.25
N THR A 97 -0.53 12.53 14.92
CA THR A 97 -0.26 13.03 13.57
C THR A 97 -0.20 11.89 12.56
N LEU A 98 -0.43 12.17 11.27
CA LEU A 98 -0.20 11.18 10.20
C LEU A 98 1.26 10.73 10.21
N LEU A 99 2.21 11.65 10.50
CA LEU A 99 3.63 11.33 10.61
C LEU A 99 3.90 10.27 11.69
N GLU A 100 3.30 10.40 12.87
CA GLU A 100 3.43 9.39 13.93
C GLU A 100 2.79 8.06 13.54
N SER A 101 1.64 8.10 12.86
CA SER A 101 0.92 6.88 12.44
C SER A 101 1.71 6.00 11.46
N ILE A 102 2.60 6.60 10.66
CA ILE A 102 3.45 5.88 9.70
C ILE A 102 4.78 5.39 10.29
N GLY A 103 5.06 5.64 11.57
CA GLY A 103 6.33 5.30 12.22
C GLY A 103 7.32 6.47 12.38
N GLY A 104 6.86 7.70 12.16
CA GLY A 104 7.63 8.92 12.37
C GLY A 104 8.65 9.22 11.28
N GLN A 105 9.51 10.19 11.56
CA GLN A 105 10.50 10.69 10.60
C GLN A 105 11.55 9.62 10.20
N LEU A 106 11.80 8.64 11.07
CA LEU A 106 12.73 7.54 10.79
C LEU A 106 12.27 6.69 9.60
N MET A 107 10.96 6.40 9.49
CA MET A 107 10.40 5.64 8.37
C MET A 107 10.65 6.36 7.04
N LEU A 108 10.41 7.68 6.99
CA LEU A 108 10.63 8.47 5.79
C LEU A 108 12.12 8.53 5.41
N ALA A 109 13.00 8.65 6.40
CA ALA A 109 14.45 8.63 6.18
C ALA A 109 14.91 7.29 5.59
N GLN A 110 14.41 6.16 6.11
CA GLN A 110 14.71 4.83 5.58
C GLN A 110 14.25 4.67 4.13
N LEU A 111 13.07 5.16 3.78
CA LEU A 111 12.59 5.16 2.40
C LEU A 111 13.47 6.01 1.48
N ALA A 112 13.90 7.18 1.96
CA ALA A 112 14.79 8.07 1.19
C ALA A 112 16.20 7.49 0.98
N GLU A 113 16.64 6.49 1.76
CA GLU A 113 17.89 5.77 1.52
C GLU A 113 17.76 4.74 0.38
N VAL A 114 16.57 4.14 0.22
CA VAL A 114 16.29 3.13 -0.82
C VAL A 114 15.95 3.86 -2.13
N THR A 115 16.98 4.15 -2.93
CA THR A 115 16.82 4.98 -4.13
C THR A 115 17.12 4.18 -5.40
N ASP A 116 16.05 3.88 -6.14
CA ASP A 116 16.15 3.58 -7.58
C ASP A 116 15.07 4.38 -8.33
N ALA A 117 15.41 5.65 -8.61
CA ALA A 117 14.57 6.54 -9.42
C ALA A 117 14.67 6.23 -10.92
N ILE A 118 15.61 5.38 -11.35
CA ILE A 118 15.88 5.15 -12.78
C ILE A 118 14.69 4.42 -13.42
N ASN A 119 14.14 3.42 -12.73
CA ASN A 119 13.07 2.56 -13.25
C ASN A 119 11.71 2.75 -12.55
N ILE A 120 11.44 3.94 -12.01
CA ILE A 120 10.22 4.22 -11.22
C ILE A 120 8.92 3.80 -11.93
N ASP A 121 8.89 3.93 -13.27
CA ASP A 121 7.75 3.57 -14.12
C ASP A 121 7.49 2.05 -14.10
N GLN A 122 8.56 1.26 -14.20
CA GLN A 122 8.48 -0.20 -14.16
C GLN A 122 8.02 -0.69 -12.78
N TYR A 123 8.50 -0.05 -11.71
CA TYR A 123 8.03 -0.32 -10.36
C TYR A 123 6.55 0.03 -10.19
N GLY A 124 6.09 1.13 -10.79
CA GLY A 124 4.67 1.49 -10.78
C GLY A 124 3.79 0.42 -11.43
N TYR A 125 4.18 -0.10 -12.60
CA TYR A 125 3.47 -1.21 -13.23
C TYR A 125 3.52 -2.50 -12.40
N LEU A 126 4.63 -2.78 -11.71
CA LEU A 126 4.74 -3.93 -10.82
C LEU A 126 3.76 -3.82 -9.64
N ILE A 127 3.64 -2.63 -9.02
CA ILE A 127 2.67 -2.38 -7.96
C ILE A 127 1.24 -2.59 -8.47
N LEU A 128 0.89 -2.04 -9.64
CA LEU A 128 -0.43 -2.27 -10.26
C LEU A 128 -0.73 -3.75 -10.47
N LYS A 129 0.24 -4.52 -10.97
CA LYS A 129 0.08 -5.96 -11.16
C LYS A 129 -0.19 -6.68 -9.83
N LYS A 130 0.50 -6.29 -8.75
CA LYS A 130 0.28 -6.86 -7.41
C LYS A 130 -1.08 -6.44 -6.85
N TYR A 131 -1.48 -5.18 -7.03
CA TYR A 131 -2.81 -4.69 -6.65
C TYR A 131 -3.92 -5.47 -7.35
N ALA A 132 -3.84 -5.68 -8.66
CA ALA A 132 -4.82 -6.46 -9.41
C ALA A 132 -4.99 -7.90 -8.86
N LEU A 133 -3.89 -8.54 -8.45
CA LEU A 133 -3.93 -9.84 -7.79
C LEU A 133 -4.64 -9.77 -6.42
N ARG A 134 -4.38 -8.72 -5.62
CA ARG A 134 -5.09 -8.50 -4.35
C ARG A 134 -6.59 -8.30 -4.56
N CYS A 135 -6.99 -7.53 -5.57
CA CYS A 135 -8.40 -7.36 -5.94
C CYS A 135 -9.04 -8.70 -6.33
N GLY A 136 -8.38 -9.49 -7.16
CA GLY A 136 -8.88 -10.82 -7.55
C GLY A 136 -9.09 -11.76 -6.35
N ILE A 137 -8.15 -11.76 -5.39
CA ILE A 137 -8.29 -12.52 -4.14
C ILE A 137 -9.47 -12.01 -3.32
N SER A 138 -9.60 -10.69 -3.18
CA SER A 138 -10.71 -10.07 -2.42
C SER A 138 -12.08 -10.44 -2.99
N VAL A 139 -12.24 -10.35 -4.32
CA VAL A 139 -13.48 -10.77 -5.01
C VAL A 139 -13.73 -12.27 -4.81
N GLY A 140 -12.69 -13.09 -4.89
CA GLY A 140 -12.80 -14.53 -4.61
C GLY A 140 -13.34 -14.82 -3.21
N TYR A 141 -12.86 -14.10 -2.19
CA TYR A 141 -13.37 -14.24 -0.83
C TYR A 141 -14.81 -13.75 -0.67
N GLU A 142 -15.18 -12.66 -1.35
CA GLU A 142 -16.56 -12.17 -1.35
C GLU A 142 -17.52 -13.19 -1.94
N ILE A 143 -17.15 -13.85 -3.05
CA ILE A 143 -17.95 -14.92 -3.66
C ILE A 143 -18.13 -16.09 -2.69
N ILE A 144 -17.05 -16.54 -2.03
CA ILE A 144 -17.12 -17.63 -1.05
C ILE A 144 -18.05 -17.26 0.12
N ARG A 145 -17.90 -16.04 0.64
CA ARG A 145 -18.72 -15.53 1.73
C ARG A 145 -20.20 -15.52 1.36
N LEU A 146 -20.54 -14.97 0.20
CA LEU A 146 -21.92 -14.94 -0.30
C LEU A 146 -22.47 -16.36 -0.45
N ALA A 147 -21.70 -17.30 -1.02
CA ALA A 147 -22.14 -18.68 -1.17
C ALA A 147 -22.45 -19.38 0.17
N GLN A 148 -21.72 -19.04 1.24
CA GLN A 148 -21.99 -19.54 2.60
C GLN A 148 -23.24 -18.91 3.22
N GLU A 149 -23.45 -17.60 3.02
CA GLU A 149 -24.65 -16.90 3.52
C GLU A 149 -25.95 -17.42 2.86
N PHE A 150 -25.88 -17.90 1.62
CA PHE A 150 -27.03 -18.45 0.88
C PHE A 150 -27.35 -19.93 1.18
N ASN A 151 -26.56 -20.62 2.02
CA ASN A 151 -26.79 -22.03 2.37
C ASN A 151 -27.11 -22.16 3.88
N PRO A 152 -28.38 -21.97 4.30
CA PRO A 152 -28.80 -21.99 5.70
C PRO A 152 -28.71 -23.38 6.35
#